data_AF-A0A2A2H3I1-F1
#
_entry.id   AF-A0A2A2H3I1-F1
#
_cell.length_a   1.000
_cell.length_b   1.000
_cell.length_c   1.000
_cell.angle_alpha   90.00
_cell.angle_beta   90.00
_cell.angle_gamma   90.00
#
_symmetry.space_group_name_H-M   'P 1'
#
loop_
_entity.id
_entity.type
_entity.pdbx_description
1 polymer ?
#
loop_
_entity_poly.entity_id
_entity_poly.type
_entity_poly.pdbx_seq_one_letter_code
_entity_poly.pdbx_strand_id
1 'polypeptide(L)'
;MQKTMENLAKAFIGESQARNRYTLYSKVAKKEGYEQLAEIFLITADNEREHAKWLMKMIQGLKAEGGEPLEEIVVESAAAPAIYGTTVENLKSAIAGEHYENSEMYPEFANTAEKEGFIDISDRLFAIGYAEVHHEERYRKFLEQIEAGTLYKKDKEVEWSCRKCGHVYVGTEPPEKCPSCDHPAKYFEIKCEQY
;
A
#
# COMPACT_ATOMS: atom_id res chain seq x y z
N MET A 1 -2.87 -16.52 24.45
CA MET A 1 -1.61 -16.58 23.66
C MET A 1 -1.80 -17.24 22.30
N GLN A 2 -2.62 -18.30 22.18
CA GLN A 2 -2.80 -18.95 20.88
C GLN A 2 -3.42 -18.01 19.83
N LYS A 3 -4.39 -17.15 20.21
CA LYS A 3 -5.12 -16.37 19.21
C LYS A 3 -4.35 -15.14 18.71
N THR A 4 -3.71 -14.37 19.58
CA THR A 4 -2.84 -13.27 19.14
C THR A 4 -1.71 -13.78 18.27
N MET A 5 -1.08 -14.91 18.64
CA MET A 5 -0.03 -15.53 17.84
C MET A 5 -0.52 -15.94 16.44
N GLU A 6 -1.70 -16.57 16.35
CA GLU A 6 -2.35 -16.91 15.08
C GLU A 6 -2.67 -15.66 14.24
N ASN A 7 -3.20 -14.61 14.86
CA ASN A 7 -3.54 -13.35 14.20
C ASN A 7 -2.30 -12.63 13.66
N LEU A 8 -1.20 -12.59 14.43
CA LEU A 8 0.07 -12.05 13.97
C LEU A 8 0.62 -12.83 12.76
N ALA A 9 0.52 -14.17 12.77
CA ALA A 9 0.92 -15.00 11.64
C ALA A 9 0.02 -14.75 10.41
N LYS A 10 -1.29 -14.62 10.60
CA LYS A 10 -2.25 -14.25 9.55
C LYS A 10 -1.89 -12.92 8.90
N ALA A 11 -1.69 -11.88 9.71
CA ALA A 11 -1.30 -10.57 9.22
C ALA A 11 0.06 -10.64 8.49
N PHE A 12 1.05 -11.35 9.04
CA PHE A 12 2.35 -11.51 8.38
C PHE A 12 2.24 -12.15 7.00
N ILE A 13 1.39 -13.17 6.86
CA ILE A 13 1.10 -13.82 5.58
C ILE A 13 0.40 -12.84 4.62
N GLY A 14 -0.61 -12.09 5.10
CA GLY A 14 -1.33 -11.08 4.32
C GLY A 14 -0.40 -9.99 3.77
N GLU A 15 0.36 -9.36 4.65
CA GLU A 15 1.34 -8.31 4.35
C GLU A 15 2.42 -8.78 3.37
N SER A 16 2.90 -10.02 3.56
CA SER A 16 3.87 -10.63 2.64
C SER A 16 3.31 -10.82 1.23
N GLN A 17 2.02 -11.14 1.12
CA GLN A 17 1.35 -11.23 -0.17
C GLN A 17 1.07 -9.83 -0.75
N ALA A 18 0.59 -8.88 0.05
CA ALA A 18 0.30 -7.50 -0.35
C ALA A 18 1.54 -6.83 -0.97
N ARG A 19 2.68 -6.89 -0.28
CA ARG A 19 3.98 -6.45 -0.81
C ARG A 19 4.26 -6.96 -2.22
N ASN A 20 4.08 -8.27 -2.44
CA ASN A 20 4.34 -8.88 -3.73
C ASN A 20 3.33 -8.43 -4.78
N ARG A 21 2.03 -8.41 -4.45
CA ARG A 21 0.98 -7.91 -5.37
C ARG A 21 1.27 -6.47 -5.79
N TYR A 22 1.58 -5.57 -4.86
CA TYR A 22 1.85 -4.17 -5.17
C TYR A 22 3.11 -3.98 -6.00
N THR A 23 4.15 -4.79 -5.75
CA THR A 23 5.34 -4.81 -6.61
C THR A 23 5.00 -5.24 -8.06
N LEU A 24 4.06 -6.18 -8.24
CA LEU A 24 3.59 -6.61 -9.55
C LEU A 24 2.69 -5.55 -10.21
N TYR A 25 1.76 -4.97 -9.44
CA TYR A 25 0.86 -3.91 -9.91
C TYR A 25 1.62 -2.65 -10.35
N SER A 26 2.71 -2.31 -9.67
CA SER A 26 3.63 -1.25 -10.10
C SER A 26 4.12 -1.44 -11.55
N LYS A 27 4.49 -2.68 -11.92
CA LYS A 27 4.97 -2.98 -13.28
C LYS A 27 3.86 -2.78 -14.32
N VAL A 28 2.62 -3.14 -13.99
CA VAL A 28 1.46 -2.92 -14.85
C VAL A 28 1.19 -1.42 -15.00
N ALA A 29 1.10 -0.69 -13.89
CA ALA A 29 0.90 0.76 -13.87
C ALA A 29 1.93 1.47 -14.76
N LYS A 30 3.21 1.10 -14.62
CA LYS A 30 4.29 1.64 -15.45
C LYS A 30 4.11 1.34 -16.94
N LYS A 31 3.76 0.10 -17.29
CA LYS A 31 3.53 -0.32 -18.68
C LYS A 31 2.38 0.47 -19.32
N GLU A 32 1.32 0.71 -18.57
CA GLU A 32 0.16 1.50 -18.99
C GLU A 32 0.41 3.01 -18.95
N GLY A 33 1.54 3.46 -18.40
CA GLY A 33 1.96 4.86 -18.42
C GLY A 33 1.64 5.65 -17.15
N TYR A 34 1.18 5.01 -16.09
CA TYR A 34 0.93 5.63 -14.79
C TYR A 34 2.21 5.62 -13.94
N GLU A 35 3.21 6.41 -14.33
CA GLU A 35 4.55 6.39 -13.71
C GLU A 35 4.54 6.80 -12.24
N GLN A 36 3.74 7.81 -11.87
CA GLN A 36 3.57 8.23 -10.48
C GLN A 36 2.93 7.12 -9.63
N LEU A 37 1.84 6.53 -10.12
CA LEU A 37 1.16 5.43 -9.42
C LEU A 37 2.06 4.20 -9.29
N ALA A 38 2.88 3.91 -10.30
CA ALA A 38 3.84 2.82 -10.24
C ALA A 38 4.84 2.98 -9.08
N GLU A 39 5.33 4.21 -8.82
CA GLU A 39 6.17 4.48 -7.65
C GLU A 39 5.37 4.36 -6.34
N ILE A 40 4.15 4.87 -6.30
CA ILE A 40 3.28 4.75 -5.11
C ILE A 40 3.07 3.28 -4.74
N PHE A 41 2.77 2.40 -5.70
CA PHE A 41 2.69 0.96 -5.44
C PHE A 41 3.99 0.38 -4.86
N LEU A 42 5.17 0.86 -5.28
CA LEU A 42 6.45 0.39 -4.72
C LEU A 42 6.71 0.93 -3.31
N ILE A 43 6.36 2.19 -3.05
CA ILE A 43 6.45 2.79 -1.72
C ILE A 43 5.55 2.01 -0.75
N THR A 44 4.31 1.75 -1.16
CA THR A 44 3.36 0.97 -0.38
C THR A 44 3.86 -0.47 -0.18
N ALA A 45 4.36 -1.15 -1.22
CA ALA A 45 4.99 -2.46 -1.05
C ALA A 45 6.14 -2.48 -0.02
N ASP A 46 6.91 -1.38 0.06
CA ASP A 46 7.97 -1.23 1.05
C ASP A 46 7.44 -0.90 2.46
N ASN A 47 6.25 -0.31 2.57
CA ASN A 47 5.52 -0.15 3.83
C ASN A 47 5.02 -1.52 4.35
N GLU A 48 4.38 -2.32 3.50
CA GLU A 48 3.93 -3.70 3.83
C GLU A 48 5.10 -4.58 4.26
N ARG A 49 6.27 -4.39 3.66
CA ARG A 49 7.50 -5.06 4.11
C ARG A 49 7.84 -4.70 5.57
N GLU A 50 7.70 -3.44 5.96
CA GLU A 50 8.00 -2.99 7.32
C GLU A 50 6.90 -3.45 8.30
N HIS A 51 5.64 -3.47 7.89
CA HIS A 51 4.53 -4.06 8.67
C HIS A 51 4.79 -5.54 8.95
N ALA A 52 5.04 -6.34 7.89
CA ALA A 52 5.40 -7.76 8.00
C ALA A 52 6.62 -7.98 8.93
N LYS A 53 7.64 -7.13 8.83
CA LYS A 53 8.83 -7.21 9.69
C LYS A 53 8.50 -6.98 11.17
N TRP A 54 7.62 -6.01 11.49
CA TRP A 54 7.19 -5.79 12.87
C TRP A 54 6.29 -6.91 13.39
N LEU A 55 5.39 -7.44 12.56
CA LEU A 55 4.58 -8.62 12.91
C LEU A 55 5.47 -9.82 13.26
N MET A 56 6.49 -10.09 12.46
CA MET A 56 7.47 -11.14 12.75
C MET A 56 8.24 -10.88 14.05
N LYS A 57 8.63 -9.63 14.34
CA LYS A 57 9.27 -9.29 15.62
C LYS A 57 8.36 -9.57 16.82
N MET A 58 7.06 -9.25 16.72
CA MET A 58 6.09 -9.52 17.79
C MET A 58 5.90 -11.03 17.99
N ILE A 59 5.85 -11.82 16.92
CA ILE A 59 5.85 -13.29 16.98
C ILE A 59 7.09 -13.81 17.73
N GLN A 60 8.29 -13.33 17.39
CA GLN A 60 9.52 -13.75 18.07
C GLN A 60 9.55 -13.34 19.55
N GLY A 61 9.02 -12.15 19.88
CA GLY A 61 8.86 -11.69 21.27
C GLY A 61 8.01 -12.65 22.09
N LEU A 62 6.79 -12.95 21.61
CA LEU A 62 5.88 -13.88 22.27
C LEU A 62 6.46 -15.31 22.35
N LYS A 63 7.21 -15.76 21.32
CA LYS A 63 7.89 -17.06 21.33
C LYS A 63 8.95 -17.14 22.43
N ALA A 64 9.71 -16.06 22.67
CA ALA A 64 10.74 -16.04 23.70
C ALA A 64 10.16 -16.12 25.12
N GLU A 65 8.94 -15.60 25.34
CA GLU A 65 8.23 -15.68 26.61
C GLU A 65 7.56 -17.04 26.85
N GLY A 66 7.15 -17.72 25.77
CA GLY A 66 6.34 -18.94 25.82
C GLY A 66 7.05 -20.24 26.26
N GLY A 67 8.38 -20.25 26.38
CA GLY A 67 9.18 -21.37 26.91
C GLY A 67 9.22 -22.66 26.06
N GLU A 68 8.24 -22.89 25.20
CA GLU A 68 8.12 -24.06 24.33
C GLU A 68 8.65 -23.79 22.91
N PRO A 69 9.28 -24.78 22.24
CA PRO A 69 9.75 -24.64 20.87
C PRO A 69 8.57 -24.52 19.89
N LEU A 70 8.28 -23.29 19.46
CA LEU A 70 7.34 -23.01 18.38
C LEU A 70 8.10 -22.87 17.04
N GLU A 71 8.08 -23.92 16.21
CA GLU A 71 8.75 -23.92 14.91
C GLU A 71 7.85 -23.40 13.78
N GLU A 72 6.55 -23.67 13.84
CA GLU A 72 5.57 -23.30 12.82
C GLU A 72 4.25 -22.83 13.47
N ILE A 73 3.60 -21.85 12.84
CA ILE A 73 2.24 -21.41 13.17
C ILE A 73 1.36 -21.74 11.97
N VAL A 74 0.53 -22.77 12.10
CA VAL A 74 -0.38 -23.18 11.03
C VAL A 74 -1.62 -22.28 11.03
N VAL A 75 -1.88 -21.66 9.87
CA VAL A 75 -3.05 -20.82 9.63
C VAL A 75 -3.92 -21.51 8.59
N GLU A 76 -5.06 -22.07 8.99
CA GLU A 76 -5.89 -22.94 8.13
C GLU A 76 -6.61 -22.21 6.98
N SER A 77 -6.72 -20.88 7.02
CA SER A 77 -7.61 -20.10 6.14
C SER A 77 -6.92 -18.94 5.40
N ALA A 78 -5.71 -19.14 4.90
CA ALA A 78 -5.04 -18.11 4.10
C ALA A 78 -5.61 -18.04 2.66
N ALA A 79 -6.23 -16.92 2.31
CA ALA A 79 -6.69 -16.63 0.96
C ALA A 79 -5.89 -15.47 0.36
N ALA A 80 -5.59 -15.55 -0.94
CA ALA A 80 -4.88 -14.52 -1.68
C ALA A 80 -5.75 -14.05 -2.86
N PRO A 81 -5.93 -12.74 -3.07
CA PRO A 81 -6.51 -12.24 -4.32
C PRO A 81 -5.68 -12.72 -5.52
N ALA A 82 -6.35 -13.33 -6.50
CA ALA A 82 -5.72 -13.77 -7.76
C ALA A 82 -5.74 -12.69 -8.86
N ILE A 83 -6.14 -11.46 -8.52
CA ILE A 83 -6.25 -10.36 -9.47
C ILE A 83 -4.87 -9.92 -9.93
N TYR A 84 -4.68 -9.94 -11.24
CA TYR A 84 -3.54 -9.38 -11.94
C TYR A 84 -3.99 -8.94 -13.34
N GLY A 85 -4.59 -7.76 -13.40
CA GLY A 85 -5.24 -7.21 -14.59
C GLY A 85 -4.68 -5.85 -14.98
N THR A 86 -5.54 -5.00 -15.52
CA THR A 86 -5.27 -3.59 -15.82
C THR A 86 -4.97 -2.79 -14.55
N THR A 87 -4.40 -1.59 -14.69
CA THR A 87 -4.14 -0.70 -13.53
C THR A 87 -5.40 -0.42 -12.72
N VAL A 88 -6.55 -0.24 -13.39
CA VAL A 88 -7.84 0.01 -12.73
C VAL A 88 -8.31 -1.20 -11.92
N GLU A 89 -8.22 -2.42 -12.48
CA GLU A 89 -8.58 -3.64 -11.77
C GLU A 89 -7.66 -3.90 -10.57
N ASN A 90 -6.37 -3.64 -10.74
CA ASN A 90 -5.37 -3.78 -9.68
C ASN A 90 -5.59 -2.76 -8.56
N LEU A 91 -5.92 -1.50 -8.89
CA LEU A 91 -6.29 -0.47 -7.91
C LEU A 91 -7.53 -0.89 -7.11
N LYS A 92 -8.58 -1.38 -7.79
CA LYS A 92 -9.80 -1.86 -7.11
C LYS A 92 -9.49 -3.02 -6.16
N SER A 93 -8.63 -3.95 -6.58
CA SER A 93 -8.18 -5.05 -5.72
C SER A 93 -7.34 -4.57 -4.54
N ALA A 94 -6.45 -3.59 -4.73
CA ALA A 94 -5.65 -3.01 -3.65
C ALA A 94 -6.54 -2.29 -2.64
N ILE A 95 -7.44 -1.41 -3.11
CA ILE A 95 -8.41 -0.70 -2.26
C ILE A 95 -9.24 -1.66 -1.42
N ALA A 96 -9.74 -2.75 -2.01
CA ALA A 96 -10.53 -3.74 -1.27
C ALA A 96 -9.70 -4.46 -0.19
N GLY A 97 -8.42 -4.77 -0.49
CA GLY A 97 -7.48 -5.33 0.47
C GLY A 97 -7.21 -4.39 1.63
N GLU A 98 -6.73 -3.17 1.33
CA GLU A 98 -6.46 -2.13 2.33
C GLU A 98 -7.67 -1.86 3.21
N HIS A 99 -8.87 -1.78 2.60
CA HIS A 99 -10.12 -1.55 3.31
C HIS A 99 -10.43 -2.65 4.31
N TYR A 100 -10.33 -3.91 3.89
CA TYR A 100 -10.51 -5.05 4.78
C TYR A 100 -9.49 -5.02 5.93
N GLU A 101 -8.24 -4.70 5.63
CA GLU A 101 -7.16 -4.65 6.60
C GLU A 101 -7.40 -3.56 7.66
N ASN A 102 -7.77 -2.35 7.23
CA ASN A 102 -8.00 -1.23 8.16
C ASN A 102 -9.33 -1.25 8.92
N SER A 103 -10.40 -1.76 8.30
CA SER A 103 -11.75 -1.67 8.88
C SER A 103 -12.18 -2.93 9.62
N GLU A 104 -11.58 -4.08 9.32
CA GLU A 104 -11.95 -5.36 9.92
C GLU A 104 -10.75 -6.05 10.58
N MET A 105 -9.73 -6.43 9.80
CA MET A 105 -8.66 -7.33 10.24
C MET A 105 -7.83 -6.76 11.38
N TYR A 106 -7.19 -5.60 11.18
CA TYR A 106 -6.32 -5.00 12.19
C TYR A 106 -7.07 -4.60 13.47
N PRO A 107 -8.26 -3.97 13.40
CA PRO A 107 -9.08 -3.73 14.59
C PRO A 107 -9.43 -5.02 15.35
N GLU A 108 -9.83 -6.10 14.67
CA GLU A 108 -10.13 -7.38 15.33
C GLU A 108 -8.89 -7.96 16.02
N PHE A 109 -7.74 -7.92 15.33
CA PHE A 109 -6.49 -8.47 15.84
C PHE A 109 -5.97 -7.69 17.04
N ALA A 110 -6.04 -6.36 16.98
CA ALA A 110 -5.66 -5.47 18.08
C ALA A 110 -6.54 -5.71 19.32
N ASN A 111 -7.86 -5.72 19.15
CA ASN A 111 -8.81 -6.02 20.23
C ASN A 111 -8.57 -7.41 20.85
N THR A 112 -8.14 -8.39 20.06
CA THR A 112 -7.78 -9.72 20.57
C THR A 112 -6.52 -9.66 21.41
N ALA A 113 -5.48 -8.97 20.94
CA ALA A 113 -4.23 -8.77 21.68
C ALA A 113 -4.48 -8.06 23.01
N GLU A 114 -5.31 -7.01 23.03
CA GLU A 114 -5.69 -6.30 24.24
C GLU A 114 -6.40 -7.21 25.26
N LYS A 115 -7.39 -8.01 24.81
CA LYS A 115 -8.10 -8.97 25.68
C LYS A 115 -7.18 -10.03 26.26
N GLU A 116 -6.13 -10.42 25.55
CA GLU A 116 -5.11 -11.35 26.03
C GLU A 116 -4.02 -10.65 26.89
N GLY A 117 -4.11 -9.33 27.10
CA GLY A 117 -3.19 -8.55 27.94
C GLY A 117 -1.95 -8.02 27.21
N PHE A 118 -1.86 -8.19 25.89
CA PHE A 118 -0.73 -7.75 25.06
C PHE A 118 -0.96 -6.31 24.55
N ILE A 119 -0.96 -5.34 25.46
CA ILE A 119 -1.31 -3.94 25.16
C ILE A 119 -0.38 -3.34 24.10
N ASP A 120 0.95 -3.53 24.22
CA ASP A 120 1.90 -3.00 23.23
C ASP A 120 1.71 -3.58 21.81
N ILE A 121 1.24 -4.84 21.72
CA ILE A 121 0.91 -5.48 20.44
C ILE A 121 -0.39 -4.91 19.88
N SER A 122 -1.41 -4.70 20.74
CA SER A 122 -2.66 -4.05 20.35
C SER A 122 -2.42 -2.67 19.76
N ASP A 123 -1.67 -1.81 20.47
CA ASP A 123 -1.37 -0.45 20.03
C ASP A 123 -0.63 -0.44 18.70
N ARG A 124 0.30 -1.39 18.50
CA ARG A 124 1.02 -1.54 17.24
C ARG A 124 0.11 -1.97 16.10
N LEU A 125 -0.79 -2.91 16.33
CA LEU A 125 -1.74 -3.40 15.32
C LEU A 125 -2.71 -2.30 14.90
N PHE A 126 -3.20 -1.47 15.83
CA PHE A 126 -3.97 -0.28 15.49
C PHE A 126 -3.15 0.72 14.67
N ALA A 127 -1.90 0.97 15.05
CA ALA A 127 -1.02 1.89 14.32
C ALA A 127 -0.77 1.43 12.87
N ILE A 128 -0.63 0.12 12.64
CA ILE A 128 -0.54 -0.45 11.28
C ILE A 128 -1.87 -0.25 10.55
N GLY A 129 -3.00 -0.59 11.16
CA GLY A 129 -4.33 -0.35 10.57
C GLY A 129 -4.57 1.10 10.14
N TYR A 130 -4.05 2.09 10.89
CA TYR A 130 -4.12 3.50 10.48
C TYR A 130 -3.23 3.85 9.28
N ALA A 131 -2.11 3.15 9.08
CA ALA A 131 -1.30 3.31 7.87
C ALA A 131 -2.05 2.83 6.63
N GLU A 132 -2.82 1.74 6.76
CA GLU A 132 -3.58 1.15 5.64
C GLU A 132 -4.73 2.05 5.19
N VAL A 133 -5.31 2.85 6.10
CA VAL A 133 -6.27 3.92 5.72
C VAL A 133 -5.63 4.88 4.71
N HIS A 134 -4.38 5.31 4.97
CA HIS A 134 -3.67 6.21 4.07
C HIS A 134 -3.32 5.53 2.73
N HIS A 135 -3.08 4.22 2.71
CA HIS A 135 -2.88 3.49 1.46
C HIS A 135 -4.17 3.44 0.65
N GLU A 136 -5.29 3.07 1.28
CA GLU A 136 -6.61 3.05 0.68
C GLU A 136 -6.97 4.41 0.07
N GLU A 137 -6.82 5.50 0.84
CA GLU A 137 -7.13 6.86 0.40
C GLU A 137 -6.32 7.27 -0.84
N ARG A 138 -5.02 6.97 -0.87
CA ARG A 138 -4.16 7.27 -2.02
C ARG A 138 -4.63 6.50 -3.25
N TYR A 139 -4.91 5.20 -3.12
CA TYR A 139 -5.39 4.40 -4.24
C TYR A 139 -6.75 4.85 -4.75
N ARG A 140 -7.69 5.21 -3.86
CA ARG A 140 -9.00 5.77 -4.26
C ARG A 140 -8.85 7.05 -5.06
N LYS A 141 -8.00 7.99 -4.60
CA LYS A 141 -7.72 9.25 -5.32
C LYS A 141 -7.15 9.02 -6.72
N PHE A 142 -6.28 8.01 -6.89
CA PHE A 142 -5.78 7.65 -8.23
C PHE A 142 -6.87 7.02 -9.09
N LEU A 143 -7.65 6.08 -8.53
CA LEU A 143 -8.73 5.41 -9.25
C LEU A 143 -9.75 6.43 -9.77
N GLU A 144 -10.21 7.33 -8.91
CA GLU A 144 -11.17 8.39 -9.27
C GLU A 144 -10.62 9.27 -10.40
N GLN A 145 -9.36 9.70 -10.33
CA GLN A 145 -8.75 10.54 -11.36
C GLN A 145 -8.53 9.81 -12.69
N ILE A 146 -8.22 8.51 -12.64
CA ILE A 146 -8.05 7.69 -13.84
C ILE A 146 -9.40 7.47 -14.51
N GLU A 147 -10.42 7.07 -13.76
CA GLU A 147 -11.77 6.84 -14.30
C GLU A 147 -12.42 8.13 -14.83
N ALA A 148 -12.15 9.28 -14.19
CA ALA A 148 -12.62 10.59 -14.65
C ALA A 148 -11.77 11.20 -15.78
N GLY A 149 -10.60 10.63 -16.12
CA GLY A 149 -9.68 11.20 -17.10
C GLY A 149 -9.04 12.54 -16.66
N THR A 150 -9.02 12.82 -15.35
CA THR A 150 -8.50 14.07 -14.77
C THR A 150 -7.09 13.93 -14.19
N LEU A 151 -6.46 12.76 -14.31
CA LEU A 151 -5.09 12.55 -13.80
C LEU A 151 -4.09 13.56 -14.38
N TYR A 152 -4.16 13.81 -15.70
CA TYR A 152 -3.31 14.76 -16.42
C TYR A 152 -4.07 16.02 -16.88
N LYS A 153 -5.26 16.28 -16.32
CA LYS A 153 -6.12 17.40 -16.70
C LYS A 153 -6.81 18.02 -15.51
N LYS A 154 -6.63 19.33 -15.33
CA LYS A 154 -7.17 20.10 -14.20
C LYS A 154 -8.01 21.28 -14.69
N ASP A 155 -8.96 21.69 -13.87
CA ASP A 155 -9.86 22.82 -14.17
C ASP A 155 -9.15 24.18 -14.11
N LYS A 156 -8.03 24.25 -13.39
CA LYS A 156 -7.20 25.44 -13.22
C LYS A 156 -5.76 25.08 -13.53
N GLU A 157 -4.97 26.09 -13.88
CA GLU A 157 -3.53 25.91 -14.07
C GLU A 157 -2.88 25.42 -12.78
N VAL A 158 -2.04 24.40 -12.92
CA VAL A 158 -1.19 23.86 -11.85
C VAL A 158 0.24 23.78 -12.35
N GLU A 159 1.17 23.64 -11.41
CA GLU A 159 2.56 23.33 -11.73
C GLU A 159 2.70 21.81 -11.94
N TRP A 160 3.15 21.41 -13.11
CA TRP A 160 3.51 20.05 -13.46
C TRP A 160 5.03 19.89 -13.39
N SER A 161 5.51 18.82 -12.78
CA SER A 161 6.93 18.46 -12.73
C SER A 161 7.18 17.17 -13.50
N CYS A 162 8.15 17.17 -14.41
CA CYS A 162 8.57 15.96 -15.12
C CYS A 162 9.44 15.08 -14.22
N ARG A 163 8.94 13.89 -13.86
CA ARG A 163 9.64 12.90 -13.01
C ARG A 163 10.96 12.37 -13.58
N LYS A 164 11.27 12.63 -14.85
CA LYS A 164 12.53 12.21 -15.49
C LYS A 164 13.67 13.19 -15.35
N CYS A 165 13.37 14.49 -15.41
CA CYS A 165 14.40 15.52 -15.52
C CYS A 165 14.16 16.75 -14.62
N GLY A 166 13.01 16.84 -13.95
CA GLY A 166 12.65 17.95 -13.08
C GLY A 166 12.14 19.20 -13.81
N HIS A 167 11.92 19.14 -15.14
CA HIS A 167 11.33 20.28 -15.86
C HIS A 167 9.93 20.62 -15.31
N VAL A 168 9.73 21.89 -14.96
CA VAL A 168 8.46 22.41 -14.45
C VAL A 168 7.72 23.15 -15.56
N TYR A 169 6.42 22.90 -15.67
CA TYR A 169 5.52 23.51 -16.63
C TYR A 169 4.23 23.98 -15.94
N VAL A 170 3.70 25.15 -16.28
CA VAL A 170 2.44 25.67 -15.74
C VAL A 170 1.36 25.55 -16.81
N GLY A 171 0.24 24.92 -16.46
CA GLY A 171 -0.92 24.78 -17.35
C GLY A 171 -2.00 23.85 -16.79
N THR A 172 -3.13 23.75 -17.49
CA THR A 172 -4.23 22.84 -17.12
C THR A 172 -3.93 21.37 -17.45
N GLU A 173 -3.04 21.13 -18.41
CA GLU A 173 -2.56 19.80 -18.85
C GLU A 173 -1.03 19.91 -19.09
N PRO A 174 -0.23 18.86 -18.83
CA PRO A 174 1.19 18.87 -19.15
C PRO A 174 1.42 18.81 -20.68
N PRO A 175 2.58 19.24 -21.20
CA PRO A 175 2.87 19.15 -22.62
C PRO A 175 2.94 17.69 -23.08
N GLU A 176 2.50 17.40 -24.31
CA GLU A 176 2.54 16.04 -24.89
C GLU A 176 3.94 15.39 -24.81
N LYS A 177 4.98 16.22 -24.96
CA LYS A 177 6.39 15.86 -24.77
C LYS A 177 7.05 16.89 -23.86
N CYS A 178 7.86 16.41 -22.93
CA CYS A 178 8.68 17.27 -22.09
C CYS A 178 9.69 18.04 -22.97
N PRO A 179 9.71 19.38 -22.95
CA PRO A 179 10.63 20.17 -23.77
C PRO A 179 12.09 20.05 -23.33
N SER A 180 12.37 19.45 -22.17
CA SER A 180 13.72 19.23 -21.68
C SER A 180 14.30 17.85 -21.99
N CYS A 181 13.49 16.80 -22.04
CA CYS A 181 13.99 15.42 -22.15
C CYS A 181 13.20 14.52 -23.11
N ASP A 182 12.29 15.09 -23.89
CA ASP A 182 11.44 14.43 -24.91
C ASP A 182 10.54 13.29 -24.41
N HIS A 183 10.51 13.02 -23.11
CA HIS A 183 9.64 12.00 -22.54
C HIS A 183 8.16 12.42 -22.60
N PRO A 184 7.22 11.46 -22.79
CA PRO A 184 5.80 11.78 -22.92
C PRO A 184 5.19 12.44 -21.67
N ALA A 185 4.04 13.12 -21.87
CA ALA A 185 3.20 13.75 -20.84
C ALA A 185 2.98 12.87 -19.58
N LYS A 186 2.91 11.55 -19.76
CA LYS A 186 2.70 10.56 -18.71
C LYS A 186 3.79 10.49 -17.63
N TYR A 187 4.92 11.16 -17.85
CA TYR A 187 5.99 11.33 -16.85
C TYR A 187 5.83 12.58 -15.99
N PHE A 188 4.85 13.44 -16.28
CA PHE A 188 4.55 14.58 -15.44
C PHE A 188 3.68 14.18 -14.25
N GLU A 189 3.86 14.88 -13.16
CA GLU A 189 2.98 14.85 -11.99
C GLU A 189 2.73 16.27 -11.50
N ILE A 190 1.72 16.46 -10.66
CA ILE A 190 1.53 17.76 -10.00
C ILE A 190 2.71 17.98 -9.06
N LYS A 191 3.36 19.13 -9.16
CA LYS A 191 4.44 19.55 -8.28
C LYS A 191 3.89 19.79 -6.87
N CYS A 192 4.32 18.97 -5.93
CA CYS A 192 3.96 19.07 -4.51
C CYS A 192 5.23 19.20 -3.66
N GLU A 193 5.70 20.43 -3.48
CA GLU A 193 6.88 20.76 -2.66
C GLU A 193 6.45 21.66 -1.48
N GLN A 194 6.43 21.10 -0.27
CA GLN A 194 6.21 21.84 0.97
C GLN A 194 7.30 21.38 1.95
N TYR A 195 8.43 22.08 1.96
CA TYR A 195 9.58 21.81 2.83
C TYR A 195 9.93 23.05 3.66
#